data_AF-A0A8S9ZN51-F1
#
_entry.id   AF-A0A8S9ZN51-F1
#
_cell.length_a   1.000
_cell.length_b   1.000
_cell.length_c   1.000
_cell.angle_alpha   90.00
_cell.angle_beta   90.00
_cell.angle_gamma   90.00
#
_symmetry.space_group_name_H-M   'P 1'
#
loop_
_entity.id
_entity.type
_entity.pdbx_description
1 polymer ?
#
loop_
_entity_poly.entity_id
_entity_poly.type
_entity_poly.pdbx_seq_one_letter_code
_entity_poly.pdbx_strand_id
1 'polypeptide(L)'
;EEKTISNKKELNEEFNQKFKNLRDGCFPRPKGVGCRCVLKDNEGFDREQIFQSNEECREESSTVLRGKRRVTQTKEGEMPQTINRERTKTITNSKVDPVEERARQNYAAVINELKNKFAGLREGCYPRPKGCLCVIGKDATGREITSRRMKDSECKCTPGERSKECPAPPGA
;
A
#
# COMPACT_ATOMS: atom_id res chain seq x y z
N GLU A 1 -8.53 4.22 -31.20
CA GLU A 1 -8.18 4.54 -29.80
C GLU A 1 -8.10 6.04 -29.48
N GLU A 2 -8.27 6.93 -30.47
CA GLU A 2 -8.16 8.39 -30.28
C GLU A 2 -9.33 9.00 -29.47
N LYS A 3 -10.54 8.45 -29.60
CA LYS A 3 -11.74 8.94 -28.90
C LYS A 3 -11.60 8.88 -27.38
N THR A 4 -10.94 7.86 -26.83
CA THR A 4 -10.76 7.69 -25.38
C THR A 4 -9.80 8.74 -24.81
N ILE A 5 -8.79 9.15 -25.59
CA ILE A 5 -7.80 10.15 -25.18
C ILE A 5 -8.44 11.56 -25.21
N SER A 6 -9.20 11.87 -26.26
CA SER A 6 -9.92 13.15 -26.36
C SER A 6 -10.99 13.27 -25.27
N ASN A 7 -11.79 12.22 -25.05
CA ASN A 7 -12.81 12.21 -23.99
C ASN A 7 -12.18 12.34 -22.59
N LYS A 8 -11.01 11.74 -22.36
CA LYS A 8 -10.29 11.88 -21.08
C LYS A 8 -9.81 13.31 -20.83
N LYS A 9 -9.35 14.01 -21.88
CA LYS A 9 -8.93 15.42 -21.76
C LYS A 9 -10.11 16.32 -21.44
N GLU A 10 -11.21 16.17 -22.18
CA GLU A 10 -12.44 16.95 -22.00
C GLU A 10 -13.07 16.73 -20.61
N LEU A 11 -13.20 15.47 -20.18
CA LEU A 11 -13.72 15.14 -18.84
C LEU A 11 -12.81 15.67 -17.72
N ASN A 12 -11.49 15.66 -17.94
CA ASN A 12 -10.55 16.19 -16.95
C ASN A 12 -10.62 17.72 -16.90
N GLU A 13 -10.82 18.40 -18.02
CA GLU A 13 -11.05 19.84 -18.07
C GLU A 13 -12.36 20.23 -17.38
N GLU A 14 -13.45 19.51 -17.63
CA GLU A 14 -14.75 19.72 -16.98
C GLU A 14 -14.69 19.47 -15.47
N PHE A 15 -14.05 18.37 -15.05
CA PHE A 15 -13.84 18.05 -13.64
C PHE A 15 -13.03 19.13 -12.94
N ASN A 16 -11.95 19.58 -13.58
CA ASN A 16 -11.13 20.66 -13.09
C ASN A 16 -11.91 21.98 -12.99
N GLN A 17 -12.70 22.36 -14.00
CA GLN A 17 -13.49 23.60 -13.93
C GLN A 17 -14.52 23.58 -12.78
N LYS A 18 -15.16 22.43 -12.52
CA LYS A 18 -16.18 22.32 -11.47
C LYS A 18 -15.59 22.24 -10.06
N PHE A 19 -14.43 21.61 -9.91
CA PHE A 19 -13.91 21.20 -8.60
C PHE A 19 -12.49 21.71 -8.26
N LYS A 20 -11.88 22.58 -9.08
CA LYS A 20 -10.55 23.17 -8.81
C LYS A 20 -10.45 23.97 -7.50
N ASN A 21 -11.55 24.56 -7.05
CA ASN A 21 -11.57 25.48 -5.89
C ASN A 21 -12.15 24.83 -4.64
N LEU A 22 -12.03 23.50 -4.50
CA LEU A 22 -12.47 22.83 -3.28
C LEU A 22 -11.51 23.15 -2.11
N ARG A 23 -12.10 23.35 -0.93
CA ARG A 23 -11.42 23.55 0.35
C ARG A 23 -10.43 22.42 0.64
N ASP A 24 -9.33 22.74 1.32
CA ASP A 24 -8.32 21.74 1.67
C ASP A 24 -8.95 20.63 2.55
N GLY A 25 -8.80 19.38 2.12
CA GLY A 25 -9.44 18.21 2.75
C GLY A 25 -10.84 17.88 2.25
N CYS A 26 -11.37 18.59 1.24
CA CYS A 26 -12.67 18.33 0.63
C CYS A 26 -12.58 17.56 -0.70
N PHE A 27 -13.45 16.57 -0.86
CA PHE A 27 -13.52 15.70 -2.05
C PHE A 27 -14.93 15.67 -2.66
N PRO A 28 -15.07 15.79 -3.98
CA PRO A 28 -16.38 15.81 -4.64
C PRO A 28 -17.05 14.44 -4.59
N ARG A 29 -18.38 14.43 -4.48
CA ARG A 29 -19.15 13.18 -4.44
C ARG A 29 -19.41 12.65 -5.86
N PRO A 30 -19.46 11.31 -6.05
CA PRO A 30 -19.69 10.70 -7.36
C PRO A 30 -21.06 11.04 -7.96
N LYS A 31 -22.03 11.48 -7.15
CA LYS A 31 -23.35 11.94 -7.63
C LYS A 31 -23.36 13.41 -8.10
N GLY A 32 -22.21 14.10 -8.07
CA GLY A 32 -22.05 15.48 -8.56
C GLY A 32 -22.63 16.58 -7.65
N VAL A 33 -23.27 16.21 -6.54
CA VAL A 33 -23.91 17.13 -5.59
C VAL A 33 -23.21 17.05 -4.23
N GLY A 34 -22.52 18.13 -3.88
CA GLY A 34 -21.81 18.31 -2.61
C GLY A 34 -20.43 17.64 -2.54
N CYS A 35 -19.80 17.74 -1.37
CA CYS A 35 -18.46 17.22 -1.10
C CYS A 35 -18.38 16.58 0.30
N ARG A 36 -17.35 15.75 0.49
CA ARG A 36 -16.95 15.20 1.78
C ARG A 36 -15.66 15.89 2.20
N CYS A 37 -15.69 16.59 3.33
CA CYS A 37 -14.58 17.35 3.87
C CYS A 37 -14.03 16.71 5.13
N VAL A 38 -12.72 16.67 5.27
CA VAL A 38 -12.02 16.34 6.51
C VAL A 38 -11.59 17.66 7.16
N LEU A 39 -12.34 18.08 8.17
CA LEU A 39 -12.09 19.32 8.90
C LEU A 39 -11.45 19.02 10.26
N LYS A 40 -10.65 19.95 10.77
CA LYS A 40 -10.09 19.84 12.12
C LYS A 40 -11.03 20.48 13.13
N ASP A 41 -11.38 19.72 14.16
CA ASP A 41 -12.09 20.25 15.34
C ASP A 41 -11.19 21.18 16.17
N ASN A 42 -11.78 21.88 17.14
CA ASN A 42 -11.06 22.77 18.08
C ASN A 42 -9.97 22.05 18.90
N GLU A 43 -10.05 20.73 19.02
CA GLU A 43 -9.06 19.87 19.69
C GLU A 43 -8.01 19.30 18.73
N GLY A 44 -8.08 19.63 17.44
CA GLY A 44 -7.14 19.20 16.41
C GLY A 44 -7.41 17.82 15.81
N PHE A 45 -8.56 17.21 16.11
CA PHE A 45 -8.98 15.93 15.52
C PHE A 45 -9.61 16.13 14.15
N ASP A 46 -9.29 15.23 13.22
CA ASP A 46 -9.87 15.21 11.89
C ASP A 46 -11.28 14.59 11.95
N ARG A 47 -12.30 15.36 11.58
CA ARG A 47 -13.69 14.92 11.43
C ARG A 47 -14.20 15.08 10.03
N GLU A 48 -14.95 14.08 9.62
CA GLU A 48 -15.59 14.07 8.31
C GLU A 48 -16.95 14.79 8.38
N GLN A 49 -17.13 15.77 7.50
CA GLN A 49 -18.40 16.46 7.30
C GLN A 49 -18.83 16.33 5.84
N ILE A 50 -20.11 16.04 5.64
CA ILE A 50 -20.70 15.90 4.30
C ILE A 50 -21.54 17.13 4.03
N PHE A 51 -21.13 17.90 3.04
CA PHE A 51 -21.90 19.04 2.55
C PHE A 51 -22.74 18.60 1.35
N GLN A 52 -23.96 19.12 1.28
CA GLN A 52 -24.90 18.82 0.19
C GLN A 52 -24.83 19.86 -0.93
N SER A 53 -24.34 21.06 -0.65
CA SER A 53 -24.15 22.13 -1.63
C SER A 53 -22.70 22.16 -2.16
N ASN A 54 -22.51 22.62 -3.39
CA ASN A 54 -21.18 22.80 -3.97
C ASN A 54 -20.49 24.10 -3.51
N GLU A 55 -21.24 25.00 -2.88
CA GLU A 55 -20.77 26.31 -2.41
C GLU A 55 -20.03 26.17 -1.08
N GLU A 56 -20.57 25.38 -0.14
CA GLU A 56 -19.93 25.04 1.14
C GLU A 56 -18.61 24.28 0.98
N CYS A 57 -18.42 23.68 -0.20
CA CYS A 57 -17.22 22.95 -0.58
C CYS A 57 -16.08 23.87 -1.03
N ARG A 58 -16.38 25.13 -1.35
CA ARG A 58 -15.41 26.09 -1.88
C ARG A 58 -14.92 26.95 -0.73
N GLU A 59 -13.59 27.07 -0.64
CA GLU A 59 -13.00 28.08 0.24
C GLU A 59 -13.31 29.46 -0.33
N GLU A 60 -14.19 30.22 0.33
CA GLU A 60 -14.19 31.66 0.15
C GLU A 60 -12.82 32.17 0.59
N SER A 61 -12.05 32.61 -0.39
CA SER A 61 -10.69 33.12 -0.29
C SER A 61 -10.55 34.13 0.84
N SER A 62 -10.26 33.64 2.04
CA SER A 62 -9.87 34.46 3.19
C SER A 62 -8.67 33.80 3.85
N THR A 63 -7.51 34.13 3.27
CA THR A 63 -6.28 34.46 4.01
C THR A 63 -6.02 33.66 5.30
N VAL A 64 -5.53 32.42 5.19
CA VAL A 64 -4.75 31.83 6.29
C VAL A 64 -3.57 31.01 5.74
N LEU A 65 -2.41 31.68 5.76
CA LEU A 65 -1.07 31.15 6.04
C LEU A 65 -0.74 29.74 5.54
N ARG A 66 0.06 29.72 4.46
CA ARG A 66 0.96 28.63 4.07
C ARG A 66 1.80 28.13 5.27
N GLY A 67 1.27 27.15 5.99
CA GLY A 67 1.95 26.44 7.07
C GLY A 67 2.70 25.23 6.54
N LYS A 68 4.03 25.24 6.69
CA LYS A 68 4.98 24.18 6.33
C LYS A 68 4.47 22.79 6.73
N ARG A 69 4.47 21.85 5.77
CA ARG A 69 4.29 20.41 6.03
C ARG A 69 5.39 19.92 6.95
N ARG A 70 5.07 19.71 8.22
CA ARG A 70 5.89 18.91 9.13
C ARG A 70 5.41 17.46 8.98
N VAL A 71 6.25 16.63 8.37
CA VAL A 71 6.07 15.17 8.37
C VAL A 71 6.27 14.70 9.81
N THR A 72 5.18 14.41 10.52
CA THR A 72 5.22 13.69 11.77
C THR A 72 4.72 12.28 11.56
N GLN A 73 5.57 11.34 11.99
CA GLN A 73 5.46 9.90 11.88
C GLN A 73 4.09 9.40 12.34
N THR A 74 3.45 8.60 11.49
CA THR A 74 2.32 7.75 11.85
C THR A 74 2.75 6.81 12.98
N LYS A 75 2.17 6.99 14.16
CA LYS A 75 2.08 5.92 15.16
C LYS A 75 1.13 4.84 14.62
N GLU A 76 1.45 3.63 15.05
CA GLU A 76 1.02 2.36 14.49
C GLU A 76 -0.50 2.19 14.51
N GLY A 77 -1.01 1.58 13.45
CA GLY A 77 -2.43 1.57 13.10
C GLY A 77 -3.29 0.74 14.04
N GLU A 78 -4.35 1.36 14.54
CA GLU A 78 -5.60 0.67 14.79
C GLU A 78 -6.32 0.48 13.45
N MET A 79 -6.35 -0.77 12.99
CA MET A 79 -7.03 -1.20 11.79
C MET A 79 -8.54 -1.23 12.05
N PRO A 80 -9.39 -0.48 11.31
CA PRO A 80 -10.83 -0.66 11.38
C PRO A 80 -11.17 -2.06 10.84
N GLN A 81 -11.95 -2.80 11.63
CA GLN A 81 -12.38 -4.17 11.33
C GLN A 81 -13.11 -4.20 9.98
N THR A 82 -12.56 -4.99 9.05
CA THR A 82 -13.14 -5.20 7.73
C THR A 82 -14.44 -5.98 7.85
N ILE A 83 -15.53 -5.34 7.44
CA ILE A 83 -16.77 -5.99 7.03
C ILE A 83 -16.44 -7.09 6.01
N ASN A 84 -16.72 -8.35 6.37
CA ASN A 84 -16.60 -9.51 5.51
C ASN A 84 -17.56 -9.38 4.32
N ARG A 85 -17.10 -8.78 3.22
CA ARG A 85 -17.78 -8.91 1.94
C ARG A 85 -17.25 -10.16 1.27
N GLU A 86 -17.94 -11.27 1.50
CA GLU A 86 -17.74 -12.52 0.77
C GLU A 86 -17.77 -12.22 -0.73
N ARG A 87 -16.60 -12.31 -1.36
CA ARG A 87 -16.44 -12.13 -2.80
C ARG A 87 -16.88 -13.44 -3.44
N THR A 88 -18.17 -13.54 -3.76
CA THR A 88 -18.68 -14.60 -4.63
C THR A 88 -17.91 -14.57 -5.94
N LYS A 89 -17.04 -15.56 -6.11
CA LYS A 89 -16.16 -15.74 -7.27
C LYS A 89 -17.04 -16.29 -8.39
N THR A 90 -17.73 -15.42 -9.11
CA THR A 90 -18.45 -15.81 -10.33
C THR A 90 -17.40 -16.25 -11.35
N ILE A 91 -17.40 -17.54 -11.64
CA ILE A 91 -16.65 -18.16 -12.72
C ILE A 91 -17.28 -17.65 -14.02
N THR A 92 -16.84 -16.48 -14.46
CA THR A 92 -17.08 -16.03 -15.83
C THR A 92 -15.82 -16.33 -16.61
N ASN A 93 -16.00 -16.95 -17.77
CA ASN A 93 -14.93 -17.36 -18.67
C ASN A 93 -14.36 -16.08 -19.33
N SER A 94 -13.57 -15.33 -18.57
CA SER A 94 -13.08 -14.01 -18.96
C SER A 94 -11.76 -14.18 -19.72
N LYS A 95 -11.74 -13.75 -20.98
CA LYS A 95 -10.49 -13.53 -21.73
C LYS A 95 -9.56 -12.70 -20.84
N VAL A 96 -8.37 -13.22 -20.54
CA VAL A 96 -7.37 -12.51 -19.72
C VAL A 96 -7.05 -11.19 -20.40
N ASP A 97 -7.18 -10.08 -19.67
CA ASP A 97 -6.85 -8.76 -20.20
C ASP A 97 -5.34 -8.74 -20.55
N PRO A 98 -4.95 -8.33 -21.77
CA PRO A 98 -3.54 -8.28 -22.17
C PRO A 98 -2.68 -7.40 -21.25
N VAL A 99 -3.26 -6.40 -20.58
CA VAL A 99 -2.56 -5.58 -19.57
C VAL A 99 -2.30 -6.38 -18.30
N GLU A 100 -3.26 -7.21 -17.89
CA GLU A 100 -3.12 -8.06 -16.71
C GLU A 100 -2.07 -9.14 -16.94
N GLU A 101 -2.02 -9.74 -18.13
CA GLU A 101 -0.99 -10.71 -18.49
C GLU A 101 0.41 -10.10 -18.50
N ARG A 102 0.57 -8.91 -19.08
CA ARG A 102 1.84 -8.17 -19.03
C ARG A 102 2.24 -7.82 -17.60
N ALA A 103 1.30 -7.41 -16.76
CA ALA A 103 1.55 -7.14 -15.35
C ALA A 103 2.00 -8.40 -14.59
N ARG A 104 1.37 -9.56 -14.86
CA ARG A 104 1.78 -10.85 -14.30
C ARG A 104 3.20 -11.24 -14.72
N GLN A 105 3.56 -11.05 -15.99
CA GLN A 105 4.91 -11.32 -16.49
C GLN A 105 5.96 -10.43 -15.83
N ASN A 106 5.69 -9.12 -15.73
CA ASN A 106 6.58 -8.18 -15.04
C ASN A 106 6.75 -8.55 -13.56
N TYR A 107 5.65 -8.89 -12.88
CA TYR A 107 5.70 -9.34 -11.49
C TYR A 107 6.52 -10.64 -11.35
N ALA A 108 6.32 -11.62 -12.23
CA ALA A 108 7.08 -12.87 -12.23
C ALA A 108 8.59 -12.63 -12.44
N ALA A 109 8.96 -11.71 -13.32
CA ALA A 109 10.37 -11.33 -13.54
C ALA A 109 11.01 -10.76 -12.27
N VAL A 110 10.34 -9.80 -11.61
CA VAL A 110 10.83 -9.22 -10.34
C VAL A 110 10.95 -10.29 -9.25
N ILE A 111 9.97 -11.19 -9.14
CA ILE A 111 10.02 -12.29 -8.17
C ILE A 111 11.20 -13.22 -8.46
N ASN A 112 11.49 -13.53 -9.73
CA ASN A 112 12.64 -14.34 -10.10
C ASN A 112 13.96 -13.64 -9.76
N GLU A 113 14.07 -12.34 -10.03
CA GLU A 113 15.24 -11.56 -9.60
C GLU A 113 15.44 -11.61 -8.08
N LEU A 114 14.37 -11.45 -7.30
CA LEU A 114 14.43 -11.51 -5.85
C LEU A 114 14.83 -12.91 -5.37
N LYS A 115 14.23 -13.97 -5.93
CA LYS A 115 14.58 -15.36 -5.62
C LYS A 115 16.05 -15.65 -5.89
N ASN A 116 16.60 -15.11 -6.98
CA ASN A 116 18.01 -15.29 -7.32
C ASN A 116 18.94 -14.49 -6.38
N LYS A 117 18.62 -13.22 -6.10
CA LYS A 117 19.40 -12.36 -5.20
C LYS A 117 19.44 -12.90 -3.77
N PHE A 118 18.36 -13.53 -3.32
CA PHE A 118 18.21 -14.08 -1.98
C PHE A 118 18.22 -15.61 -1.93
N ALA A 119 18.76 -16.25 -2.97
CA ALA A 119 18.88 -17.70 -3.02
C ALA A 119 19.73 -18.23 -1.86
N GLY A 120 19.26 -19.30 -1.22
CA GLY A 120 19.95 -19.97 -0.13
C GLY A 120 19.99 -19.20 1.18
N LEU A 121 19.23 -18.10 1.33
CA LEU A 121 19.04 -17.45 2.62
C LEU A 121 18.27 -18.40 3.55
N ARG A 122 18.73 -18.52 4.80
CA ARG A 122 18.08 -19.34 5.83
C ARG A 122 16.63 -18.92 6.05
N GLU A 123 15.76 -19.88 6.30
CA GLU A 123 14.37 -19.60 6.61
C GLU A 123 14.26 -18.79 7.91
N GLY A 124 13.38 -17.78 7.91
CA GLY A 124 13.27 -16.84 9.02
C GLY A 124 14.41 -15.82 9.13
N CYS A 125 15.36 -15.81 8.18
CA CYS A 125 16.39 -14.77 8.08
C CYS A 125 16.01 -13.69 7.06
N TYR A 126 16.20 -12.43 7.44
CA TYR A 126 15.86 -11.25 6.66
C TYR A 126 17.13 -10.47 6.28
N PRO A 127 17.36 -10.19 4.98
CA PRO A 127 18.55 -9.47 4.50
C PRO A 127 18.64 -8.05 5.08
N ARG A 128 19.84 -7.61 5.44
CA ARG A 128 20.12 -6.25 5.90
C ARG A 128 21.40 -5.71 5.25
N PRO A 129 21.63 -4.38 5.27
CA PRO A 129 22.87 -3.80 4.76
C PRO A 129 24.15 -4.32 5.45
N LYS A 130 24.04 -4.82 6.69
CA LYS A 130 25.13 -5.46 7.44
C LYS A 130 24.63 -6.79 8.00
N GLY A 131 24.80 -7.86 7.21
CA GLY A 131 24.39 -9.23 7.51
C GLY A 131 22.88 -9.46 7.43
N CYS A 132 22.30 -10.17 8.40
CA CYS A 132 20.88 -10.51 8.42
C CYS A 132 20.32 -10.56 9.85
N LEU A 133 18.99 -10.52 9.94
CA LEU A 133 18.24 -10.74 11.17
C LEU A 133 17.47 -12.05 11.05
N CYS A 134 17.74 -13.02 11.93
CA CYS A 134 17.16 -14.36 11.89
C CYS A 134 16.24 -14.60 13.08
N VAL A 135 15.03 -15.10 12.84
CA VAL A 135 14.12 -15.56 13.89
C VAL A 135 14.53 -16.99 14.27
N ILE A 136 15.11 -17.18 15.46
CA ILE A 136 15.59 -18.48 15.92
C ILE A 136 14.47 -19.29 16.57
N GLY A 137 13.47 -18.62 17.15
CA GLY A 137 12.35 -19.27 17.81
C GLY A 137 11.37 -18.28 18.41
N LYS A 138 10.44 -18.79 19.22
CA LYS A 138 9.51 -17.99 20.01
C LYS A 138 9.78 -18.22 21.50
N ASP A 139 9.67 -17.18 22.31
CA ASP A 139 9.76 -17.29 23.76
C ASP A 139 8.47 -17.89 24.35
N ALA A 140 8.45 -18.16 25.65
CA ALA A 140 7.29 -18.72 26.35
C ALA A 140 6.03 -17.82 26.27
N THR A 141 6.19 -16.54 25.93
CA THR A 141 5.11 -15.58 25.74
C THR A 141 4.67 -15.42 24.28
N GLY A 142 5.28 -16.19 23.36
CA GLY A 142 4.99 -16.19 21.93
C GLY A 142 5.68 -15.09 21.12
N ARG A 143 6.55 -14.27 21.72
CA ARG A 143 7.32 -13.25 21.01
C ARG A 143 8.50 -13.89 20.29
N GLU A 144 8.83 -13.34 19.13
CA GLU A 144 9.92 -13.85 18.30
C GLU A 144 11.28 -13.50 18.89
N ILE A 145 12.10 -14.53 19.11
CA ILE A 145 13.50 -14.38 19.50
C ILE A 145 14.30 -14.20 18.22
N THR A 146 14.83 -12.99 18.04
CA THR A 146 15.64 -12.64 16.87
C THR A 146 17.13 -12.64 17.22
N SER A 147 17.96 -13.05 16.26
CA SER A 147 19.41 -13.03 16.35
C SER A 147 19.99 -12.36 15.12
N ARG A 148 20.91 -11.42 15.37
CA ARG A 148 21.57 -10.67 14.31
C ARG A 148 22.89 -11.33 13.95
N ARG A 149 23.04 -11.70 12.68
CA ARG A 149 24.30 -12.20 12.11
C ARG A 149 24.92 -11.11 11.26
N MET A 150 26.22 -10.92 11.37
CA MET A 150 26.92 -9.80 10.70
C MET A 150 27.57 -10.19 9.38
N LYS A 151 27.75 -11.50 9.13
CA LYS A 151 28.35 -12.03 7.91
C LYS A 151 27.29 -12.69 7.03
N ASP A 152 27.38 -12.46 5.73
CA ASP A 152 26.47 -13.06 4.75
C ASP A 152 26.55 -14.59 4.69
N SER A 153 27.70 -15.17 5.03
CA SER A 153 27.88 -16.63 5.11
C SER A 153 27.03 -17.28 6.20
N GLU A 154 26.82 -16.58 7.33
CA GLU A 154 26.02 -17.09 8.46
C GLU A 154 24.50 -16.90 8.21
N CYS A 155 24.17 -16.11 7.19
CA CYS A 155 22.80 -15.85 6.74
C CYS A 155 22.30 -16.89 5.74
N LYS A 156 23.22 -17.58 5.06
CA LYS A 156 22.91 -18.57 4.04
C LYS A 156 23.07 -20.00 4.56
N CYS A 157 22.35 -20.92 3.95
CA CYS A 157 22.52 -22.34 4.16
C CYS A 157 23.76 -22.81 3.41
N THR A 158 24.58 -23.63 4.07
CA THR A 158 25.70 -24.29 3.38
C THR A 158 25.17 -25.50 2.58
N PRO A 159 25.80 -25.85 1.44
CA PRO A 159 25.35 -26.98 0.62
C PRO A 159 25.45 -28.29 1.43
N GLY A 160 24.31 -28.89 1.72
CA GLY A 160 24.20 -30.13 2.51
C GLY A 160 23.83 -29.95 3.99
N GLU A 161 23.76 -28.71 4.50
CA GLU A 161 23.32 -28.43 5.86
C GLU A 161 21.80 -28.57 5.96
N ARG A 162 21.35 -29.58 6.70
CA ARG A 162 19.93 -29.79 7.05
C ARG A 162 19.71 -29.36 8.48
N SER A 163 18.98 -28.27 8.66
CA SER A 163 18.58 -27.76 9.98
C SER A 163 17.18 -27.16 9.91
N LYS A 164 16.59 -26.81 11.06
CA LYS A 164 15.29 -26.11 11.08
C LYS A 164 15.29 -24.80 10.29
N GLU A 165 16.46 -24.18 10.12
CA GLU A 165 16.66 -22.94 9.37
C GLU A 165 17.03 -23.20 7.88
N CYS A 166 17.31 -24.46 7.54
CA CYS A 166 17.72 -24.91 6.21
C CYS A 166 16.96 -26.21 5.86
N PRO A 167 15.67 -26.12 5.53
CA PRO A 167 14.94 -27.29 5.07
C PRO A 167 15.47 -27.75 3.72
N ALA A 168 15.46 -29.07 3.52
CA ALA A 168 15.71 -29.62 2.21
C ALA A 168 14.64 -29.11 1.23
N PRO A 169 15.00 -28.86 -0.05
CA PRO A 169 14.01 -28.51 -1.05
C PRO A 169 12.93 -29.60 -1.07
N PRO A 170 11.63 -29.24 -1.14
CA PRO A 170 10.55 -30.21 -1.20
C PRO A 170 10.69 -31.03 -2.49
N GLY A 171 11.14 -32.29 -2.38
CA GLY A 171 11.34 -33.20 -3.51
C GLY A 171 12.66 -33.96 -3.55
N ALA A 172 13.41 -34.05 -2.46
CA ALA A 172 14.53 -34.99 -2.30
C ALA A 172 14.11 -36.23 -1.52
#